data_AF-A0A8H5QGZ5-F1
#
_entry.id   AF-A0A8H5QGZ5-F1
#
_cell.length_a   1.000
_cell.length_b   1.000
_cell.length_c   1.000
_cell.angle_alpha   90.00
_cell.angle_beta   90.00
_cell.angle_gamma   90.00
#
_symmetry.space_group_name_H-M   'P 1'
#
loop_
_entity.id
_entity.type
_entity.pdbx_description
1 polymer ?
#
loop_
_entity_poly.entity_id
_entity_poly.type
_entity_poly.pdbx_seq_one_letter_code
_entity_poly.pdbx_strand_id
1 'polypeptide(L)'
;METIVSFCTDWPCLAAGPLARVEDQVNGWGNWYQPFSAPCPRTLADTARAQFCSLVFLPLAISPRPILFSMFVSSIVYCPGPETVAKGDKAVWEPFLMMDDDQLICYYSTQVDPKCNQKLSHKTTKDLRDWSVEVDDVAFPNTDKRPEMAVVAYSPVSKKYAMTLEHCGSPLTGGCPVYYKASSDPLDFASATEQPIIPYNGGINPNRNPRVIWTAEPGMDGRGIFIANGGGREEVFVNTDDLDPNSWKPVKVGRWAAYTARIDFDKSVILS
;
A
#
# COMPACT_ATOMS: atom_id res chain seq x y z
N MET A 1 4.84 18.04 -15.11
CA MET A 1 3.73 18.03 -14.12
C MET A 1 4.20 17.28 -12.90
N GLU A 2 3.74 17.69 -11.71
CA GLU A 2 4.49 17.61 -10.45
C GLU A 2 3.67 16.93 -9.35
N THR A 3 4.35 16.26 -8.41
CA THR A 3 3.71 15.81 -7.16
C THR A 3 3.99 16.82 -6.05
N ILE A 4 2.94 17.45 -5.53
CA ILE A 4 2.99 18.36 -4.39
C ILE A 4 2.88 17.54 -3.11
N VAL A 5 3.83 17.72 -2.19
CA VAL A 5 3.73 17.13 -0.85
C VAL A 5 3.32 18.23 0.13
N SER A 6 2.18 18.01 0.78
CA SER A 6 1.65 18.87 1.84
C SER A 6 1.75 18.13 3.17
N PHE A 7 2.28 18.78 4.20
CA PHE A 7 2.21 18.29 5.57
C PHE A 7 1.37 19.23 6.41
N CYS A 8 0.77 18.66 7.44
CA CYS A 8 0.16 19.39 8.51
C CYS A 8 1.26 19.83 9.48
N THR A 9 1.32 21.13 9.76
CA THR A 9 2.40 21.70 10.59
C THR A 9 2.08 21.64 12.08
N ASP A 10 0.80 21.54 12.47
CA ASP A 10 0.33 21.40 13.85
C ASP A 10 -1.02 20.66 13.91
N TRP A 11 -1.27 19.89 14.99
CA TRP A 11 -2.54 19.17 15.22
C TRP A 11 -3.44 19.91 16.23
N PRO A 12 -4.78 19.96 16.07
CA PRO A 12 -5.55 19.45 14.92
C PRO A 12 -5.18 20.18 13.62
N CYS A 13 -5.21 19.45 12.50
CA CYS A 13 -4.88 19.99 11.17
C CYS A 13 -5.91 21.02 10.71
N LEU A 14 -5.79 22.24 11.23
CA LEU A 14 -6.68 23.36 10.91
C LEU A 14 -6.21 24.11 9.65
N ALA A 15 -4.95 23.92 9.23
CA ALA A 15 -4.40 24.47 8.00
C ALA A 15 -3.32 23.55 7.41
N ALA A 16 -3.29 23.45 6.08
CA ALA A 16 -2.24 22.77 5.33
C ALA A 16 -1.77 23.67 4.17
N GLY A 17 -0.47 23.68 3.92
CA GLY A 17 0.15 24.39 2.80
C GLY A 17 1.17 23.51 2.07
N PRO A 18 1.50 23.84 0.81
CA PRO A 18 2.54 23.10 0.08
C PRO A 18 3.90 23.35 0.73
N LEU A 19 4.63 22.29 1.08
CA LEU A 19 5.95 22.39 1.72
C LEU A 19 7.09 22.09 0.76
N ALA A 20 6.88 21.14 -0.16
CA ALA A 20 7.82 20.85 -1.23
C ALA A 20 7.16 20.16 -2.42
N ARG A 21 7.98 20.02 -3.47
CA ARG A 21 7.66 19.35 -4.73
C ARG A 21 8.68 18.26 -4.99
N VAL A 22 8.20 17.13 -5.52
CA VAL A 22 9.06 16.05 -6.02
C VAL A 22 8.98 16.07 -7.54
N GLU A 23 10.09 16.43 -8.17
CA GLU A 23 10.22 16.54 -9.62
C GLU A 23 10.90 15.30 -10.20
N ASP A 24 10.58 15.00 -11.46
CA ASP A 24 11.28 13.96 -12.21
C ASP A 24 12.64 14.49 -12.66
N GLN A 25 13.69 14.06 -11.97
CA GLN A 25 15.07 14.48 -12.20
C GLN A 25 15.80 13.65 -13.27
N VAL A 26 15.19 12.57 -13.76
CA VAL A 26 15.89 11.57 -14.60
C VAL A 26 15.30 11.48 -16.00
N ASN A 27 13.99 11.35 -16.12
CA ASN A 27 13.37 11.02 -17.40
C ASN A 27 12.79 12.25 -18.11
N GLY A 28 12.49 13.31 -17.36
CA GLY A 28 11.83 14.51 -17.89
C GLY A 28 10.38 14.26 -18.33
N TRP A 29 9.78 13.15 -17.91
CA TRP A 29 8.39 12.78 -18.21
C TRP A 29 7.43 13.43 -17.22
N GLY A 30 7.86 13.55 -15.97
CA GLY A 30 7.05 14.04 -14.86
C GLY A 30 6.56 12.93 -13.95
N ASN A 31 6.10 13.35 -12.77
CA ASN A 31 5.69 12.48 -11.67
C ASN A 31 4.15 12.44 -11.61
N TRP A 32 3.53 11.56 -12.42
CA TRP A 32 2.11 11.65 -12.77
C TRP A 32 1.14 10.87 -11.87
N TYR A 33 1.50 9.65 -11.48
CA TYR A 33 0.54 8.71 -10.89
C TYR A 33 1.05 8.05 -9.60
N GLN A 34 0.07 7.72 -8.76
CA GLN A 34 0.16 6.90 -7.54
C GLN A 34 1.37 7.21 -6.64
N PRO A 35 1.48 8.44 -6.12
CA PRO A 35 2.53 8.75 -5.17
C PRO A 35 2.35 7.94 -3.89
N PHE A 36 3.44 7.36 -3.40
CA PHE A 36 3.49 6.79 -2.05
C PHE A 36 4.53 7.53 -1.23
N SER A 37 4.16 7.91 -0.01
CA SER A 37 5.11 8.47 0.96
C SER A 37 5.00 7.72 2.29
N ALA A 38 6.14 7.35 2.84
CA ALA A 38 6.24 6.82 4.19
C ALA A 38 7.51 7.32 4.86
N PRO A 39 7.50 7.48 6.20
CA PRO A 39 8.73 7.68 6.95
C PRO A 39 9.61 6.43 6.82
N CYS A 40 10.92 6.63 6.64
CA CYS A 40 11.87 5.52 6.65
C CYS A 40 12.34 5.29 8.10
N PRO A 41 11.93 4.19 8.77
CA PRO A 41 12.22 3.98 10.19
C PRO A 41 13.69 3.67 10.48
N ARG A 42 14.50 3.31 9.47
CA ARG A 42 15.93 3.01 9.60
C ARG A 42 16.69 3.55 8.39
N THR A 43 17.95 3.93 8.60
CA THR A 43 18.85 4.26 7.50
C THR A 43 19.19 2.99 6.72
N LEU A 44 18.81 2.94 5.45
CA LEU A 44 19.27 1.94 4.48
C LEU A 44 20.41 2.53 3.67
N ALA A 45 21.48 1.74 3.49
CA ALA A 45 22.81 2.20 3.07
C ALA A 45 23.39 3.33 3.97
N ASP A 46 24.66 3.69 3.79
CA ASP A 46 25.31 4.86 4.41
C ASP A 46 24.71 6.21 3.95
N THR A 47 23.41 6.23 3.65
CA THR A 47 22.63 7.45 3.44
C THR A 47 22.38 8.06 4.82
N ALA A 48 23.33 8.89 5.25
CA ALA A 48 23.19 9.66 6.48
C ALA A 48 21.85 10.46 6.44
N ARG A 49 20.87 9.97 7.20
CA ARG A 49 19.53 10.57 7.44
C ARG A 49 18.53 10.46 6.27
N ALA A 50 18.10 9.25 5.91
CA ALA A 50 16.86 9.10 5.16
C ALA A 50 15.63 9.13 6.10
N GLN A 51 14.79 10.18 6.09
CA GLN A 51 13.56 10.25 6.90
C GLN A 51 12.28 9.95 6.13
N PHE A 52 12.26 10.05 4.80
CA PHE A 52 11.07 9.80 3.98
C PHE A 52 11.46 9.05 2.71
N CYS A 53 10.61 8.13 2.27
CA CYS A 53 10.69 7.46 0.97
C CYS A 53 9.46 7.87 0.16
N SER A 54 9.65 8.68 -0.89
CA SER A 54 8.60 9.04 -1.85
C SER A 54 8.81 8.27 -3.15
N LEU A 55 7.78 7.57 -3.63
CA LEU A 55 7.78 6.96 -4.96
C LEU A 55 6.80 7.70 -5.86
N VAL A 56 7.24 8.17 -7.02
CA VAL A 56 6.31 8.65 -8.05
C VAL A 56 6.72 8.14 -9.42
N PHE A 57 6.09 7.05 -9.86
CA PHE A 57 6.42 6.29 -11.08
C PHE A 57 7.78 5.56 -11.04
N LEU A 58 8.06 4.93 -9.90
CA LEU A 58 9.24 4.13 -9.55
C LEU A 58 10.66 4.79 -9.47
N PRO A 59 10.86 6.13 -9.46
CA PRO A 59 11.98 6.74 -8.76
C PRO A 59 11.69 6.82 -7.26
N LEU A 60 12.60 6.32 -6.44
CA LEU A 60 12.60 6.54 -4.99
C LEU A 60 13.30 7.85 -4.65
N ALA A 61 12.70 8.67 -3.77
CA ALA A 61 13.32 9.89 -3.26
C ALA A 61 13.38 9.93 -1.73
N ILE A 62 14.48 10.46 -1.22
CA ILE A 62 14.76 10.57 0.22
C ILE A 62 14.84 12.03 0.67
N SER A 63 14.30 12.34 1.86
CA SER A 63 14.51 13.64 2.53
C SER A 63 15.05 13.48 3.97
N PRO A 64 16.07 14.26 4.39
CA PRO A 64 16.65 14.22 5.74
C PRO A 64 15.99 15.15 6.78
N ARG A 65 14.92 15.88 6.42
CA ARG A 65 14.16 16.86 7.24
C ARG A 65 12.68 16.88 6.76
N PRO A 66 11.72 17.58 7.43
CA PRO A 66 10.41 17.86 6.82
C PRO A 66 10.65 18.35 5.39
N ILE A 67 10.08 17.63 4.42
CA ILE A 67 10.57 17.56 3.03
C ILE A 67 10.75 18.96 2.47
N LEU A 68 11.98 19.47 2.47
CA LEU A 68 12.39 20.71 1.81
C LEU A 68 13.28 20.43 0.60
N PHE A 69 13.80 19.20 0.50
CA PHE A 69 14.67 18.73 -0.58
C PHE A 69 14.39 17.26 -0.87
N SER A 70 14.38 16.90 -2.16
CA SER A 70 14.23 15.53 -2.66
C SER A 70 15.32 15.24 -3.70
N MET A 71 15.81 13.99 -3.73
CA MET A 71 16.76 13.52 -4.73
C MET A 71 16.34 12.16 -5.27
N PHE A 72 16.54 11.94 -6.57
CA PHE A 72 16.41 10.61 -7.17
C PHE A 72 17.43 9.63 -6.56
N VAL A 73 16.97 8.41 -6.26
CA VAL A 73 17.80 7.33 -5.71
C VAL A 73 17.97 6.18 -6.72
N SER A 74 16.88 5.59 -7.19
CA SER A 74 16.89 4.44 -8.10
C SER A 74 15.58 4.26 -8.84
N SER A 75 15.62 3.54 -9.96
CA SER A 75 14.44 2.97 -10.61
C SER A 75 14.18 1.55 -10.09
N ILE A 76 12.99 1.28 -9.52
CA ILE A 76 12.66 -0.03 -8.93
C ILE A 76 12.25 -1.06 -10.00
N VAL A 77 11.34 -0.66 -10.89
CA VAL A 77 10.85 -1.50 -12.00
C VAL A 77 10.83 -0.63 -13.26
N TYR A 78 11.27 -1.20 -14.37
CA TYR A 78 11.11 -0.60 -15.69
C TYR A 78 9.93 -1.25 -16.40
N CYS A 79 9.11 -0.44 -17.06
CA CYS A 79 8.01 -0.90 -17.87
C CYS A 79 7.93 -0.09 -19.17
N PRO A 80 7.68 -0.72 -20.34
CA PRO A 80 7.63 -0.02 -21.61
C PRO A 80 6.27 0.67 -21.88
N GLY A 81 5.27 0.44 -21.04
CA GLY A 81 3.93 1.00 -21.22
C GLY A 81 3.13 0.33 -22.36
N PRO A 82 2.08 1.00 -22.89
CA PRO A 82 1.57 2.29 -22.43
C PRO A 82 0.93 2.20 -21.04
N GLU A 83 0.83 3.34 -20.35
CA GLU A 83 0.21 3.47 -19.03
C GLU A 83 -1.32 3.41 -19.12
N THR A 84 -1.86 2.23 -19.48
CA THR A 84 -3.29 1.94 -19.43
C THR A 84 -3.57 0.58 -18.80
N VAL A 85 -4.82 0.36 -18.38
CA VAL A 85 -5.27 -0.90 -17.77
C VAL A 85 -5.71 -1.94 -18.81
N ALA A 86 -5.46 -1.70 -20.10
CA ALA A 86 -5.85 -2.61 -21.16
C ALA A 86 -5.04 -3.92 -21.09
N LYS A 87 -5.69 -5.03 -21.47
CA LYS A 87 -5.04 -6.34 -21.48
C LYS A 87 -3.94 -6.37 -22.54
N GLY A 88 -2.74 -6.78 -22.13
CA GLY A 88 -1.56 -6.88 -23.00
C GLY A 88 -0.65 -5.64 -22.96
N ASP A 89 -1.10 -4.54 -22.36
CA ASP A 89 -0.23 -3.41 -22.04
C ASP A 89 0.78 -3.80 -20.97
N LYS A 90 1.93 -3.13 -20.95
CA LYS A 90 3.04 -3.46 -20.06
C LYS A 90 3.29 -2.30 -19.10
N ALA A 91 2.27 -1.99 -18.31
CA ALA A 91 2.33 -0.95 -17.29
C ALA A 91 2.62 -1.52 -15.90
N VAL A 92 3.11 -0.65 -15.01
CA VAL A 92 3.36 -0.94 -13.59
C VAL A 92 2.76 0.19 -12.77
N TRP A 93 2.17 -0.16 -11.63
CA TRP A 93 1.29 0.73 -10.88
C TRP A 93 1.45 0.58 -9.37
N GLU A 94 0.96 1.58 -8.65
CA GLU A 94 0.49 1.47 -7.25
C GLU A 94 1.53 0.93 -6.28
N PRO A 95 2.68 1.60 -6.16
CA PRO A 95 3.69 1.17 -5.21
C PRO A 95 3.20 1.26 -3.76
N PHE A 96 3.55 0.24 -2.98
CA PHE A 96 3.47 0.26 -1.53
C PHE A 96 4.82 -0.16 -0.95
N LEU A 97 5.40 0.70 -0.11
CA LEU A 97 6.68 0.44 0.52
C LEU A 97 6.50 0.01 1.98
N MET A 98 7.21 -1.03 2.37
CA MET A 98 7.26 -1.52 3.75
C MET A 98 8.69 -1.88 4.12
N MET A 99 9.13 -1.43 5.30
CA MET A 99 10.36 -1.92 5.90
C MET A 99 10.09 -3.24 6.59
N ASP A 100 10.95 -4.22 6.36
CA ASP A 100 10.98 -5.48 7.08
C ASP A 100 12.44 -5.80 7.43
N ASP A 101 12.72 -5.91 8.73
CA ASP A 101 14.08 -6.02 9.28
C ASP A 101 15.10 -5.02 8.68
N ASP A 102 16.03 -5.52 7.85
CA ASP A 102 17.13 -4.77 7.22
C ASP A 102 16.91 -4.51 5.73
N GLN A 103 15.69 -4.68 5.23
CA GLN A 103 15.34 -4.50 3.83
C GLN A 103 14.07 -3.68 3.62
N LEU A 104 14.03 -2.95 2.51
CA LEU A 104 12.83 -2.30 1.99
C LEU A 104 12.17 -3.23 0.98
N ILE A 105 10.87 -3.44 1.14
CA ILE A 105 10.02 -4.17 0.21
C ILE A 105 9.17 -3.16 -0.55
N CYS A 106 9.11 -3.29 -1.87
CA CYS A 106 8.20 -2.56 -2.75
C CYS A 106 7.23 -3.54 -3.39
N TYR A 107 5.97 -3.50 -2.95
CA TYR A 107 4.85 -4.19 -3.61
C TYR A 107 4.29 -3.29 -4.70
N TYR A 108 3.86 -3.85 -5.82
CA TYR A 108 3.29 -3.12 -6.96
C TYR A 108 2.39 -4.01 -7.82
N SER A 109 1.52 -3.37 -8.59
CA SER A 109 0.72 -4.04 -9.63
C SER A 109 1.48 -4.01 -10.96
N THR A 110 1.56 -5.11 -11.70
CA THR A 110 2.31 -5.20 -12.96
C THR A 110 1.58 -5.98 -14.04
N GLN A 111 1.66 -5.48 -15.27
CA GLN A 111 1.14 -6.12 -16.49
C GLN A 111 2.27 -6.56 -17.43
N VAL A 112 3.52 -6.52 -16.97
CA VAL A 112 4.70 -6.82 -17.81
C VAL A 112 4.76 -8.30 -18.22
N ASP A 113 4.32 -9.21 -17.35
CA ASP A 113 4.25 -10.64 -17.65
C ASP A 113 3.07 -10.94 -18.59
N PRO A 114 3.31 -11.36 -19.85
CA PRO A 114 2.25 -11.61 -20.83
C PRO A 114 1.33 -12.78 -20.45
N LYS A 115 1.69 -13.59 -19.45
CA LYS A 115 0.82 -14.66 -18.96
C LYS A 115 -0.31 -14.13 -18.09
N CYS A 116 -0.21 -12.93 -17.52
CA CYS A 116 -1.23 -12.35 -16.64
C CYS A 116 -1.81 -11.08 -17.27
N ASN A 117 -3.12 -10.83 -17.11
CA ASN A 117 -3.69 -9.53 -17.45
C ASN A 117 -3.10 -8.44 -16.54
N GLN A 118 -3.02 -8.77 -15.25
CA GLN A 118 -2.24 -8.07 -14.24
C GLN A 118 -1.92 -9.05 -13.10
N LYS A 119 -0.84 -8.79 -12.37
CA LYS A 119 -0.49 -9.50 -11.13
C LYS A 119 0.02 -8.51 -10.09
N LEU A 120 0.05 -8.96 -8.84
CA LEU A 120 0.77 -8.30 -7.75
C LEU A 120 2.11 -8.98 -7.56
N SER A 121 3.16 -8.18 -7.45
CA SER A 121 4.52 -8.65 -7.24
C SER A 121 5.27 -7.69 -6.33
N HIS A 122 6.41 -8.15 -5.80
CA HIS A 122 7.31 -7.31 -5.05
C HIS A 122 8.78 -7.46 -5.47
N LYS A 123 9.56 -6.45 -5.09
CA LYS A 123 11.02 -6.46 -5.09
C LYS A 123 11.52 -5.98 -3.75
N THR A 124 12.70 -6.44 -3.36
CA THR A 124 13.37 -6.03 -2.12
C THR A 124 14.70 -5.35 -2.41
N THR A 125 15.17 -4.53 -1.48
CA THR A 125 16.49 -3.91 -1.53
C THR A 125 17.02 -3.68 -0.12
N LYS A 126 18.35 -3.71 0.03
CA LYS A 126 19.04 -3.36 1.28
C LYS A 126 19.75 -2.02 1.22
N ASP A 127 19.88 -1.45 0.02
CA ASP A 127 20.69 -0.26 -0.24
C ASP A 127 19.97 0.81 -1.06
N LEU A 128 18.70 0.56 -1.39
CA LEU A 128 17.83 1.43 -2.20
C LEU A 128 18.27 1.58 -3.65
N ARG A 129 19.24 0.79 -4.14
CA ARG A 129 19.79 0.89 -5.50
C ARG A 129 19.68 -0.43 -6.22
N ASP A 130 20.15 -1.48 -5.57
CA ASP A 130 20.10 -2.84 -6.08
C ASP A 130 18.81 -3.50 -5.59
N TRP A 131 17.92 -3.76 -6.54
CA TRP A 131 16.63 -4.41 -6.30
C TRP A 131 16.69 -5.87 -6.69
N SER A 132 16.07 -6.73 -5.89
CA SER A 132 15.97 -8.17 -6.14
C SER A 132 15.26 -8.47 -7.46
N VAL A 133 15.32 -9.74 -7.87
CA VAL A 133 14.37 -10.25 -8.86
C VAL A 133 12.94 -10.09 -8.36
N GLU A 134 12.00 -9.96 -9.30
CA GLU A 134 10.57 -9.88 -9.00
C GLU A 134 10.08 -11.21 -8.41
N VAL A 135 9.25 -11.13 -7.38
CA VAL A 135 8.54 -12.27 -6.76
C VAL A 135 7.04 -12.01 -6.84
N ASP A 136 6.28 -13.00 -7.27
CA ASP A 136 4.83 -12.87 -7.43
C ASP A 136 4.11 -13.09 -6.09
N ASP A 137 3.22 -12.16 -5.73
CA ASP A 137 2.38 -12.25 -4.53
C ASP A 137 0.98 -12.78 -4.85
N VAL A 138 0.40 -12.31 -5.96
CA VAL A 138 -0.90 -12.76 -6.48
C VAL A 138 -0.88 -12.74 -8.01
N ALA A 139 -0.94 -13.92 -8.63
CA ALA A 139 -0.93 -14.06 -10.08
C ALA A 139 -2.01 -15.05 -10.54
N PHE A 140 -2.70 -14.72 -11.63
CA PHE A 140 -3.69 -15.59 -12.26
C PHE A 140 -3.38 -15.77 -13.75
N PRO A 141 -2.48 -16.72 -14.09
CA PRO A 141 -2.07 -16.94 -15.48
C PRO A 141 -3.23 -17.31 -16.39
N ASN A 142 -3.22 -16.77 -17.61
CA ASN A 142 -4.19 -17.01 -18.68
C ASN A 142 -5.63 -16.66 -18.32
N THR A 143 -5.83 -15.69 -17.43
CA THR A 143 -7.15 -15.17 -17.06
C THR A 143 -7.25 -13.66 -17.34
N ASP A 144 -8.46 -13.12 -17.34
CA ASP A 144 -8.71 -11.68 -17.42
C ASP A 144 -8.73 -10.99 -16.06
N LYS A 145 -8.43 -11.72 -14.97
CA LYS A 145 -8.44 -11.20 -13.61
C LYS A 145 -7.34 -10.17 -13.40
N ARG A 146 -7.63 -9.17 -12.57
CA ARG A 146 -6.71 -8.06 -12.25
C ARG A 146 -6.65 -7.87 -10.73
N PRO A 147 -5.82 -8.64 -10.01
CA PRO A 147 -5.45 -8.30 -8.64
C PRO A 147 -4.58 -7.03 -8.65
N GLU A 148 -4.89 -6.07 -7.78
CA GLU A 148 -4.19 -4.77 -7.76
C GLU A 148 -4.27 -4.04 -6.42
N MET A 149 -3.50 -2.95 -6.29
CA MET A 149 -3.46 -2.06 -5.13
C MET A 149 -3.10 -2.75 -3.80
N ALA A 150 -2.03 -3.54 -3.81
CA ALA A 150 -1.52 -4.18 -2.61
C ALA A 150 -1.14 -3.14 -1.54
N VAL A 151 -1.67 -3.34 -0.32
CA VAL A 151 -1.26 -2.60 0.88
C VAL A 151 -1.09 -3.59 2.01
N VAL A 152 0.01 -3.50 2.75
CA VAL A 152 0.38 -4.47 3.79
C VAL A 152 0.44 -3.81 5.16
N ALA A 153 -0.11 -4.48 6.18
CA ALA A 153 0.03 -4.10 7.59
C ALA A 153 0.61 -5.26 8.39
N TYR A 154 1.47 -4.96 9.35
CA TYR A 154 2.07 -5.93 10.26
C TYR A 154 1.47 -5.83 11.65
N SER A 155 1.17 -6.97 12.26
CA SER A 155 0.83 -7.08 13.68
C SER A 155 2.02 -7.58 14.50
N PRO A 156 2.52 -6.80 15.47
CA PRO A 156 3.50 -7.29 16.44
C PRO A 156 2.91 -8.28 17.46
N VAL A 157 1.58 -8.36 17.57
CA VAL A 157 0.89 -9.26 18.51
C VAL A 157 0.78 -10.65 17.91
N SER A 158 0.20 -10.78 16.72
CA SER A 158 0.05 -12.08 16.05
C SER A 158 1.27 -12.48 15.21
N LYS A 159 2.20 -11.55 14.97
CA LYS A 159 3.36 -11.72 14.08
C LYS A 159 2.94 -12.11 12.66
N LYS A 160 1.81 -11.56 12.21
CA LYS A 160 1.26 -11.76 10.88
C LYS A 160 1.26 -10.46 10.11
N TYR A 161 1.40 -10.59 8.80
CA TYR A 161 1.22 -9.56 7.81
C TYR A 161 -0.13 -9.79 7.12
N ALA A 162 -0.92 -8.73 7.00
CA ALA A 162 -2.15 -8.72 6.22
C ALA A 162 -1.93 -7.86 4.98
N MET A 163 -2.03 -8.46 3.79
CA MET A 163 -2.05 -7.76 2.51
C MET A 163 -3.50 -7.61 2.05
N THR A 164 -4.00 -6.39 1.87
CA THR A 164 -5.26 -6.16 1.15
C THR A 164 -5.00 -5.90 -0.33
N LEU A 165 -5.94 -6.33 -1.18
CA LEU A 165 -5.94 -6.08 -2.62
C LEU A 165 -7.37 -5.97 -3.14
N GLU A 166 -7.58 -5.30 -4.27
CA GLU A 166 -8.83 -5.43 -5.02
C GLU A 166 -8.70 -6.53 -6.07
N HIS A 167 -9.72 -7.37 -6.21
CA HIS A 167 -9.73 -8.48 -7.16
C HIS A 167 -10.87 -8.28 -8.17
N CYS A 168 -10.61 -7.49 -9.21
CA CYS A 168 -11.56 -7.31 -10.31
C CYS A 168 -11.75 -8.64 -11.08
N GLY A 169 -13.00 -9.03 -11.30
CA GLY A 169 -13.34 -10.31 -11.94
C GLY A 169 -13.29 -11.53 -11.01
N SER A 170 -13.27 -11.31 -9.68
CA SER A 170 -13.43 -12.40 -8.71
C SER A 170 -14.85 -13.00 -8.75
N PRO A 171 -15.07 -14.21 -8.17
CA PRO A 171 -16.40 -14.80 -8.05
C PRO A 171 -17.39 -13.98 -7.22
N LEU A 172 -16.88 -13.14 -6.31
CA LEU A 172 -17.73 -12.22 -5.55
C LEU A 172 -18.23 -11.12 -6.49
N THR A 173 -19.54 -11.10 -6.73
CA THR A 173 -20.18 -10.25 -7.72
C THR A 173 -20.18 -8.78 -7.29
N GLY A 174 -20.03 -7.88 -8.27
CA GLY A 174 -20.09 -6.43 -8.07
C GLY A 174 -18.72 -5.76 -7.99
N GLY A 175 -18.32 -5.09 -9.08
CA GLY A 175 -17.12 -4.25 -9.12
C GLY A 175 -15.81 -5.01 -8.88
N CYS A 176 -14.93 -4.41 -8.07
CA CYS A 176 -13.64 -4.96 -7.68
C CYS A 176 -13.63 -5.17 -6.16
N PRO A 177 -14.21 -6.27 -5.66
CA PRO A 177 -14.25 -6.56 -4.24
C PRO A 177 -12.86 -6.61 -3.60
N VAL A 178 -12.80 -6.21 -2.33
CA VAL A 178 -11.56 -6.25 -1.56
C VAL A 178 -11.37 -7.62 -0.93
N TYR A 179 -10.18 -8.17 -1.13
CA TYR A 179 -9.69 -9.39 -0.51
C TYR A 179 -8.50 -9.07 0.39
N TYR A 180 -8.13 -10.02 1.23
CA TYR A 180 -6.89 -10.01 1.97
C TYR A 180 -6.21 -11.37 1.94
N LYS A 181 -4.90 -11.35 2.15
CA LYS A 181 -4.05 -12.53 2.38
C LYS A 181 -3.31 -12.32 3.69
N ALA A 182 -3.25 -13.36 4.52
CA ALA A 182 -2.51 -13.32 5.78
C ALA A 182 -1.29 -14.25 5.68
N SER A 183 -0.09 -13.72 5.94
CA SER A 183 1.15 -14.48 5.94
C SER A 183 1.97 -14.21 7.21
N SER A 184 2.82 -15.15 7.61
CA SER A 184 3.85 -14.93 8.62
C SER A 184 5.14 -14.38 8.03
N ASP A 185 5.26 -14.37 6.70
CA ASP A 185 6.42 -13.89 5.95
C ASP A 185 5.93 -12.85 4.92
N PRO A 186 6.40 -11.59 4.99
CA PRO A 186 5.98 -10.55 4.07
C PRO A 186 6.48 -10.78 2.63
N LEU A 187 7.38 -11.74 2.42
CA LEU A 187 7.93 -12.13 1.11
C LEU A 187 7.23 -13.34 0.49
N ASP A 188 6.28 -13.97 1.21
CA ASP A 188 5.55 -15.14 0.72
C ASP A 188 4.04 -14.98 0.91
N PHE A 189 3.45 -14.06 0.14
CA PHE A 189 2.00 -14.01 0.00
C PHE A 189 1.47 -15.04 -1.00
N ALA A 190 2.29 -15.53 -1.94
CA ALA A 190 1.86 -16.53 -2.91
C ALA A 190 1.29 -17.80 -2.25
N SER A 191 1.88 -18.25 -1.13
CA SER A 191 1.42 -19.41 -0.37
C SER A 191 0.17 -19.14 0.49
N ALA A 192 -0.13 -17.88 0.81
CA ALA A 192 -1.26 -17.52 1.64
C ALA A 192 -2.60 -17.70 0.91
N THR A 193 -3.64 -18.11 1.65
CA THR A 193 -4.99 -18.19 1.07
C THR A 193 -5.59 -16.79 0.93
N GLU A 194 -6.12 -16.48 -0.25
CA GLU A 194 -6.86 -15.24 -0.50
C GLU A 194 -8.28 -15.35 0.06
N GLN A 195 -8.69 -14.38 0.87
CA GLN A 195 -9.97 -14.35 1.59
C GLN A 195 -10.71 -13.05 1.29
N PRO A 196 -12.01 -13.08 0.96
CA PRO A 196 -12.78 -11.85 0.79
C PRO A 196 -13.01 -11.17 2.15
N ILE A 197 -13.06 -9.84 2.17
CA ILE A 197 -13.57 -9.13 3.35
C ILE A 197 -15.10 -9.13 3.27
N ILE A 198 -15.74 -9.96 4.10
CA ILE A 198 -17.20 -10.08 4.19
C ILE A 198 -17.67 -9.57 5.55
N PRO A 199 -18.53 -8.55 5.60
CA PRO A 199 -19.05 -8.05 6.86
C PRO A 199 -19.88 -9.12 7.59
N TYR A 200 -19.59 -9.35 8.88
CA TYR A 200 -20.27 -10.40 9.67
C TYR A 200 -21.80 -10.20 9.73
N ASN A 201 -22.26 -8.95 9.58
CA ASN A 201 -23.67 -8.58 9.67
C ASN A 201 -24.43 -8.70 8.34
N GLY A 202 -23.81 -9.29 7.30
CA GLY A 202 -24.39 -9.37 5.96
C GLY A 202 -24.44 -8.03 5.21
N GLY A 203 -23.73 -7.02 5.74
CA GLY A 203 -23.57 -5.72 5.08
C GLY A 203 -22.78 -5.82 3.77
N ILE A 204 -22.74 -4.72 3.04
CA ILE A 204 -22.08 -4.72 1.73
C ILE A 204 -20.56 -4.70 1.90
N ASN A 205 -19.87 -5.57 1.18
CA ASN A 205 -18.42 -5.70 1.20
C ASN A 205 -17.71 -4.40 0.73
N PRO A 206 -16.47 -4.17 1.21
CA PRO A 206 -15.60 -3.16 0.63
C PRO A 206 -15.31 -3.46 -0.84
N ASN A 207 -15.17 -2.39 -1.62
CA ASN A 207 -14.93 -2.44 -3.05
C ASN A 207 -13.93 -1.36 -3.42
N ARG A 208 -12.98 -1.73 -4.28
CA ARG A 208 -11.95 -0.92 -4.91
C ARG A 208 -10.91 -0.31 -4.01
N ASN A 209 -9.68 -0.23 -4.52
CA ASN A 209 -8.59 0.59 -3.98
C ASN A 209 -8.38 0.50 -2.46
N PRO A 210 -8.24 -0.71 -1.90
CA PRO A 210 -8.21 -0.91 -0.46
C PRO A 210 -6.93 -0.40 0.19
N ARG A 211 -7.03 -0.22 1.51
CA ARG A 211 -5.90 -0.12 2.41
C ARG A 211 -6.19 -0.93 3.66
N VAL A 212 -5.12 -1.30 4.35
CA VAL A 212 -5.18 -1.88 5.69
C VAL A 212 -4.13 -1.24 6.58
N ILE A 213 -4.49 -1.05 7.84
CA ILE A 213 -3.57 -0.71 8.93
C ILE A 213 -3.76 -1.68 10.09
N TRP A 214 -2.77 -1.74 10.96
CA TRP A 214 -2.87 -2.39 12.26
C TRP A 214 -2.66 -1.35 13.35
N THR A 215 -3.38 -1.50 14.46
CA THR A 215 -3.13 -0.71 15.67
C THR A 215 -3.35 -1.56 16.92
N ALA A 216 -2.65 -1.21 18.00
CA ALA A 216 -2.95 -1.74 19.32
C ALA A 216 -4.38 -1.33 19.69
N GLU A 217 -5.13 -2.26 20.26
CA GLU A 217 -6.51 -1.99 20.56
C GLU A 217 -6.61 -1.08 21.81
N PRO A 218 -7.28 0.08 21.72
CA PRO A 218 -7.32 1.03 22.82
C PRO A 218 -7.87 0.41 24.11
N GLY A 219 -7.09 0.48 25.19
CA GLY A 219 -7.47 -0.03 26.51
C GLY A 219 -7.39 -1.56 26.67
N MET A 220 -6.82 -2.27 25.69
CA MET A 220 -6.68 -3.74 25.73
C MET A 220 -5.21 -4.13 25.59
N ASP A 221 -4.49 -4.25 26.71
CA ASP A 221 -3.08 -4.62 26.69
C ASP A 221 -2.85 -5.95 25.97
N GLY A 222 -1.88 -5.96 25.05
CA GLY A 222 -1.51 -7.15 24.30
C GLY A 222 -2.52 -7.55 23.21
N ARG A 223 -3.50 -6.71 22.87
CA ARG A 223 -4.39 -6.91 21.71
C ARG A 223 -4.18 -5.85 20.65
N GLY A 224 -4.49 -6.22 19.42
CA GLY A 224 -4.57 -5.32 18.29
C GLY A 224 -5.71 -5.66 17.36
N ILE A 225 -5.93 -4.73 16.44
CA ILE A 225 -6.97 -4.81 15.43
C ILE A 225 -6.39 -4.41 14.07
N PHE A 226 -6.87 -5.09 13.03
CA PHE A 226 -6.72 -4.67 11.67
C PHE A 226 -7.92 -3.82 11.26
N ILE A 227 -7.65 -2.71 10.56
CA ILE A 227 -8.67 -1.81 10.03
C ILE A 227 -8.43 -1.70 8.54
N ALA A 228 -9.40 -2.16 7.74
CA ALA A 228 -9.36 -2.11 6.29
C ALA A 228 -10.45 -1.19 5.74
N ASN A 229 -10.30 -0.74 4.49
CA ASN A 229 -11.35 -0.04 3.76
C ASN A 229 -11.42 -0.45 2.28
N GLY A 230 -12.38 0.12 1.58
CA GLY A 230 -12.43 0.17 0.12
C GLY A 230 -13.04 1.49 -0.34
N GLY A 231 -12.53 2.06 -1.43
CA GLY A 231 -12.91 3.39 -1.90
C GLY A 231 -14.38 3.55 -2.29
N GLY A 232 -15.10 2.45 -2.51
CA GLY A 232 -16.55 2.42 -2.73
C GLY A 232 -17.42 2.40 -1.47
N ARG A 233 -16.83 2.59 -0.27
CA ARG A 233 -17.54 2.57 1.02
C ARG A 233 -17.15 3.75 1.91
N GLU A 234 -18.07 4.10 2.81
CA GLU A 234 -17.86 5.10 3.87
C GLU A 234 -17.44 4.43 5.19
N GLU A 235 -17.76 3.15 5.33
CA GLU A 235 -17.34 2.32 6.45
C GLU A 235 -15.87 1.91 6.35
N VAL A 236 -15.27 1.71 7.52
CA VAL A 236 -14.08 0.86 7.67
C VAL A 236 -14.52 -0.52 8.16
N PHE A 237 -13.70 -1.53 7.92
CA PHE A 237 -13.95 -2.91 8.29
C PHE A 237 -12.87 -3.31 9.30
N VAL A 238 -13.27 -3.68 10.51
CA VAL A 238 -12.38 -3.97 11.62
C VAL A 238 -12.37 -5.47 11.88
N ASN A 239 -11.19 -6.04 12.07
CA ASN A 239 -10.99 -7.42 12.48
C ASN A 239 -9.98 -7.48 13.63
N THR A 240 -10.08 -8.51 14.46
CA THR A 240 -9.07 -8.81 15.47
C THR A 240 -7.79 -9.34 14.81
N ASP A 241 -6.74 -9.48 15.63
CA ASP A 241 -5.43 -9.99 15.22
C ASP A 241 -5.41 -11.41 14.64
N ASP A 242 -6.47 -12.18 14.86
CA ASP A 242 -6.64 -13.51 14.29
C ASP A 242 -6.95 -13.47 12.79
N LEU A 243 -7.48 -12.35 12.29
CA LEU A 243 -7.96 -12.16 10.92
C LEU A 243 -9.00 -13.22 10.55
N ASP A 244 -9.96 -13.50 11.44
CA ASP A 244 -11.03 -14.46 11.14
C ASP A 244 -11.90 -13.94 9.98
N PRO A 245 -12.00 -14.68 8.85
CA PRO A 245 -12.80 -14.28 7.69
C PRO A 245 -14.26 -13.95 8.02
N ASN A 246 -14.81 -14.48 9.12
CA ASN A 246 -16.20 -14.29 9.50
C ASN A 246 -16.43 -13.14 10.49
N SER A 247 -15.37 -12.45 10.90
CA SER A 247 -15.40 -11.49 12.02
C SER A 247 -15.18 -10.02 11.61
N TRP A 248 -15.18 -9.71 10.30
CA TRP A 248 -15.06 -8.34 9.82
C TRP A 248 -16.26 -7.48 10.21
N LYS A 249 -16.04 -6.52 11.09
CA LYS A 249 -17.05 -5.59 11.61
C LYS A 249 -17.05 -4.28 10.82
N PRO A 250 -18.15 -3.92 10.12
CA PRO A 250 -18.27 -2.61 9.50
C PRO A 250 -18.49 -1.54 10.57
N VAL A 251 -17.77 -0.43 10.47
CA VAL A 251 -17.83 0.72 11.38
C VAL A 251 -17.94 2.01 10.57
N LYS A 252 -18.97 2.81 10.84
CA LYS A 252 -19.13 4.14 10.23
C LYS A 252 -18.16 5.12 10.89
N VAL A 253 -17.40 5.84 10.07
CA VAL A 253 -16.36 6.77 10.54
C VAL A 253 -16.61 8.23 10.15
N GLY A 254 -17.79 8.54 9.60
CA GLY A 254 -18.17 9.91 9.25
C GLY A 254 -17.38 10.51 8.08
N ARG A 255 -16.86 9.66 7.19
CA ARG A 255 -16.07 10.02 6.02
C ARG A 255 -16.80 9.62 4.74
N TRP A 256 -16.71 10.43 3.69
CA TRP A 256 -17.18 10.05 2.36
C TRP A 256 -16.28 9.02 1.67
N ALA A 257 -16.88 8.22 0.81
CA ALA A 257 -16.21 7.31 -0.10
C ALA A 257 -15.22 8.07 -1.00
N ALA A 258 -14.00 7.54 -1.17
CA ALA A 258 -12.96 8.17 -1.95
C ALA A 258 -11.97 7.16 -2.54
N TYR A 259 -11.50 7.42 -3.76
CA TYR A 259 -10.47 6.62 -4.43
C TYR A 259 -9.17 6.58 -3.59
N THR A 260 -8.62 5.37 -3.36
CA THR A 260 -7.44 5.07 -2.51
C THR A 260 -7.42 5.77 -1.14
N ALA A 261 -8.59 5.95 -0.54
CA ALA A 261 -8.80 6.58 0.76
C ALA A 261 -7.74 6.19 1.82
N ARG A 262 -6.83 7.11 2.18
CA ARG A 262 -5.79 6.87 3.21
C ARG A 262 -6.40 6.75 4.60
N ILE A 263 -5.94 5.77 5.36
CA ILE A 263 -6.19 5.61 6.80
C ILE A 263 -4.82 5.53 7.45
N ASP A 264 -4.62 6.28 8.52
CA ASP A 264 -3.41 6.28 9.33
C ASP A 264 -3.82 6.28 10.80
N PHE A 265 -2.96 5.74 11.67
CA PHE A 265 -3.14 5.81 13.11
C PHE A 265 -2.23 6.89 13.69
N ASP A 266 -2.79 7.80 14.49
CA ASP A 266 -2.01 8.80 15.19
C ASP A 266 -1.48 8.23 16.52
N LYS A 267 -0.16 8.17 16.66
CA LYS A 267 0.50 7.76 17.92
C LYS A 267 0.48 8.85 18.99
N SER A 268 0.09 10.09 18.66
CA SER A 268 0.11 11.23 19.58
C SER A 268 -1.05 11.26 20.58
N VAL A 269 -2.14 10.53 20.30
CA VAL A 269 -3.39 10.58 21.08
C VAL A 269 -3.38 9.67 22.33
N ILE A 270 -2.34 8.86 22.54
CA ILE A 270 -2.27 7.90 23.66
C ILE A 270 -1.42 8.43 24.85
N LEU A 271 -0.78 9.60 24.72
CA LEU A 271 -0.08 10.25 25.83
C LEU A 271 -0.89 11.44 26.37
N SER A 272 -2.03 11.14 27.00
CA SER A 272 -2.73 12.06 27.91
C SER A 272 -3.27 11.31 29.11
#